data_AF-A0AAE3AN62-F1
#
_entry.id   AF-A0AAE3AN62-F1
#
_cell.length_a   1.000
_cell.length_b   1.000
_cell.length_c   1.000
_cell.angle_alpha   90.00
_cell.angle_beta   90.00
_cell.angle_gamma   90.00
#
_symmetry.space_group_name_H-M   'P 1'
#
loop_
_entity.id
_entity.type
_entity.pdbx_description
1 polymer ?
#
loop_
_entity_poly.entity_id
_entity_poly.type
_entity_poly.pdbx_seq_one_letter_code
_entity_poly.pdbx_strand_id
1 'polypeptide(L)'
;MRFITEEDLRARYKNEHFTSYRLEPGTRLTPGARQYLSDLGIRMPEEEQGYKKRFFTSFTSEKKTGQKATDEKKMEQSASKTQESAVAGAETGTSGTSFTSPCVDGSQEWQYGLKSMQARFLETGIDLLAIDVLIAQEIFELERVLSEIGRDEAEKEKAGIGWEDEKKICRTCSGISAERAGEAMPDCFEVTGFHAQSPRGREIVKLHILRCKLREFAIHLPDEKKRTANQVINRLSQMICQTFGGKICQKN
;
A
#
# COMPACT_ATOMS: atom_id res chain seq x y z
N MET A 1 31.75 -36.26 3.40
CA MET A 1 30.40 -35.65 3.39
C MET A 1 30.16 -35.07 2.02
N ARG A 2 29.03 -35.40 1.39
CA ARG A 2 28.71 -34.93 0.04
C ARG A 2 27.84 -33.67 0.14
N PHE A 3 28.16 -32.65 -0.65
CA PHE A 3 27.38 -31.43 -0.69
C PHE A 3 26.40 -31.48 -1.85
N ILE A 4 25.15 -31.10 -1.55
CA ILE A 4 24.11 -30.92 -2.56
C ILE A 4 24.09 -29.44 -2.92
N THR A 5 24.37 -29.16 -4.18
CA THR A 5 24.40 -27.81 -4.74
C THR A 5 23.03 -27.42 -5.29
N GLU A 6 22.85 -26.13 -5.53
CA GLU A 6 21.67 -25.61 -6.22
C GLU A 6 21.50 -26.27 -7.60
N GLU A 7 22.60 -26.46 -8.32
CA GLU A 7 22.56 -27.05 -9.67
C GLU A 7 22.10 -28.51 -9.65
N ASP A 8 22.49 -29.28 -8.63
CA ASP A 8 22.01 -30.65 -8.43
C ASP A 8 20.49 -30.68 -8.23
N LEU A 9 19.94 -29.71 -7.50
CA LEU A 9 18.51 -29.59 -7.28
C LEU A 9 17.77 -29.09 -8.52
N ARG A 10 18.35 -28.15 -9.27
CA ARG A 10 17.81 -27.65 -10.55
C ARG A 10 17.71 -28.77 -11.58
N ALA A 11 18.76 -29.59 -11.72
CA ALA A 11 18.77 -30.73 -12.61
C ALA A 11 17.69 -31.76 -12.24
N ARG A 12 17.53 -32.07 -10.94
CA ARG A 12 16.48 -32.96 -10.45
C ARG A 12 15.08 -32.39 -10.69
N TYR A 13 14.86 -31.11 -10.39
CA TYR A 13 13.57 -30.45 -10.55
C TYR A 13 13.14 -30.34 -12.02
N LYS A 14 14.11 -30.17 -12.94
CA LYS A 14 13.87 -30.16 -14.38
C LYS A 14 13.41 -31.52 -14.90
N ASN A 15 13.92 -32.61 -14.33
CA ASN A 15 13.55 -33.97 -14.71
C ASN A 15 12.21 -34.38 -14.08
N GLU A 16 12.01 -34.06 -12.81
CA GLU A 16 10.80 -34.40 -12.06
C GLU A 16 10.48 -33.30 -11.04
N HIS A 17 9.29 -32.71 -11.13
CA HIS A 17 8.88 -31.66 -10.20
C HIS A 17 8.49 -32.28 -8.86
N PHE A 18 9.14 -31.86 -7.77
CA PHE A 18 8.86 -32.35 -6.42
C PHE A 18 8.39 -31.21 -5.51
N THR A 19 7.49 -31.52 -4.57
CA THR A 19 6.92 -30.58 -3.59
C THR A 19 7.49 -30.77 -2.18
N SER A 20 8.24 -31.85 -1.96
CA SER A 20 9.00 -32.12 -0.75
C SER A 20 10.39 -32.63 -1.10
N TYR A 21 11.38 -32.29 -0.28
CA TYR A 21 12.76 -32.71 -0.48
C TYR A 21 13.30 -33.31 0.81
N ARG A 22 13.76 -34.56 0.75
CA ARG A 22 14.37 -35.27 1.89
C ARG A 22 15.87 -35.38 1.69
N LEU A 23 16.64 -34.98 2.70
CA LEU A 23 18.09 -35.13 2.67
C LEU A 23 18.49 -36.60 2.84
N GLU A 24 19.43 -37.05 2.02
CA GLU A 24 20.02 -38.38 2.23
C GLU A 24 21.02 -38.34 3.41
N PRO A 25 21.07 -39.38 4.26
CA PRO A 25 22.02 -39.46 5.36
C PRO A 25 23.47 -39.24 4.90
N GLY A 26 24.21 -38.36 5.58
CA GLY A 26 25.60 -38.03 5.24
C GLY A 26 25.79 -36.97 4.14
N THR A 27 24.69 -36.37 3.67
CA THR A 27 24.71 -35.23 2.75
C THR A 27 24.41 -33.90 3.46
N ARG A 28 24.92 -32.79 2.93
CA ARG A 28 24.61 -31.44 3.43
C ARG A 28 24.27 -30.52 2.26
N LEU A 29 23.29 -29.65 2.45
CA LEU A 29 22.99 -28.62 1.47
C LEU A 29 24.00 -27.47 1.55
N THR A 30 24.38 -26.94 0.39
CA THR A 30 25.02 -25.63 0.31
C THR A 30 24.01 -24.51 0.65
N PRO A 31 24.48 -23.30 1.01
CA PRO A 31 23.58 -22.15 1.22
C PRO A 31 22.69 -21.87 0.00
N GLY A 32 23.24 -21.93 -1.21
CA GLY A 32 22.46 -21.76 -2.46
C GLY A 32 21.39 -22.85 -2.65
N ALA A 33 21.72 -24.11 -2.35
CA ALA A 33 20.76 -25.20 -2.43
C ALA A 33 19.59 -25.06 -1.44
N ARG A 34 19.87 -24.56 -0.22
CA ARG A 34 18.81 -24.23 0.75
C ARG A 34 17.92 -23.10 0.24
N GLN A 35 18.54 -22.02 -0.26
CA GLN A 35 17.82 -20.88 -0.80
C GLN A 35 16.90 -21.32 -1.95
N TYR A 36 17.40 -22.15 -2.87
CA TYR A 36 16.62 -22.68 -3.99
C TYR A 36 15.38 -23.48 -3.55
N LEU A 37 15.49 -24.32 -2.52
CA LEU A 37 14.33 -25.05 -1.98
C LEU A 37 13.33 -24.09 -1.29
N SER A 38 13.83 -23.07 -0.60
CA SER A 38 13.00 -22.03 0.03
C SER A 38 12.26 -21.19 -1.01
N ASP A 39 12.92 -20.80 -2.10
CA ASP A 39 12.35 -20.01 -3.18
C ASP A 39 11.24 -20.78 -3.93
N LEU A 40 11.37 -22.10 -4.04
CA LEU A 40 10.35 -22.98 -4.62
C LEU A 40 9.23 -23.38 -3.63
N GLY A 41 9.32 -22.96 -2.37
CA GLY A 41 8.36 -23.32 -1.31
C GLY A 41 8.34 -24.83 -0.99
N ILE A 42 9.42 -25.54 -1.28
CA ILE A 42 9.52 -26.99 -1.08
C ILE A 42 9.76 -27.26 0.41
N ARG A 43 8.78 -27.89 1.06
CA ARG A 43 8.86 -28.20 2.49
C ARG A 43 9.90 -29.30 2.71
N MET A 44 10.88 -29.00 3.55
CA MET A 44 11.78 -30.03 4.10
C MET A 44 11.13 -30.57 5.38
N PRO A 45 10.70 -31.84 5.43
CA PRO A 45 10.27 -32.44 6.68
C PRO A 45 11.45 -32.37 7.66
N GLU A 46 11.18 -31.84 8.85
CA GLU A 46 12.18 -31.61 9.89
C GLU A 46 12.73 -32.97 10.34
N GLU A 47 13.88 -33.38 9.78
CA GLU A 47 14.63 -34.50 10.34
C GLU A 47 15.29 -34.02 11.63
N GLU A 48 14.80 -34.56 12.75
CA GLU A 48 15.31 -34.41 14.11
C GLU A 48 16.82 -34.62 14.17
N GLN A 49 17.59 -33.54 14.11
CA GLN A 49 19.00 -33.56 14.49
C GLN A 49 19.28 -32.39 15.43
N GLY A 50 19.21 -32.72 16.72
CA GLY A 50 19.50 -31.84 17.84
C GLY A 50 20.85 -31.15 17.70
N TYR A 51 20.80 -29.83 17.55
CA TYR A 51 21.86 -28.93 17.98
C TYR A 51 21.23 -27.89 18.90
N LYS A 52 21.42 -28.09 20.21
CA LYS A 52 21.03 -27.14 21.25
C LYS A 52 21.69 -25.78 20.97
N LYS A 53 20.93 -24.79 20.49
CA LYS A 53 21.32 -23.39 20.67
C LYS A 53 21.05 -23.03 22.12
N ARG A 54 22.12 -23.00 22.91
CA ARG A 54 22.11 -22.48 24.28
C ARG A 54 21.69 -21.01 24.22
N PHE A 55 20.72 -20.67 25.06
CA PHE A 55 20.49 -19.33 25.53
C PHE A 55 21.82 -18.68 25.95
N PHE A 56 22.12 -17.50 25.43
CA PHE A 56 23.08 -16.58 26.04
C PHE A 56 22.32 -15.32 26.45
N THR A 57 21.71 -15.38 27.63
CA THR A 57 21.28 -14.22 28.40
C THR A 57 22.31 -14.00 29.53
N SER A 58 22.98 -12.85 29.49
CA SER A 58 23.36 -11.99 30.63
C SER A 58 24.67 -11.25 30.34
N PHE A 59 24.63 -9.93 30.43
CA PHE A 59 25.48 -9.20 31.38
C PHE A 59 24.82 -7.84 31.68
N THR A 60 24.10 -7.78 32.80
CA THR A 60 23.89 -6.54 33.55
C THR A 60 25.14 -6.24 34.36
N SER A 61 25.48 -4.96 34.50
CA SER A 61 26.13 -4.47 35.73
C SER A 61 25.61 -3.06 36.04
N GLU A 62 24.96 -2.96 37.19
CA GLU A 62 24.49 -1.77 37.89
C GLU A 62 25.69 -0.97 38.47
N LYS A 63 25.79 0.36 38.28
CA LYS A 63 25.24 1.48 39.09
C LYS A 63 26.21 2.01 40.17
N LYS A 64 26.46 3.33 40.14
CA LYS A 64 26.67 4.26 41.30
C LYS A 64 26.66 5.72 40.77
N THR A 65 25.55 6.46 40.87
CA THR A 65 25.15 7.45 41.93
C THR A 65 26.16 8.54 42.29
N GLY A 66 25.73 9.81 42.13
CA GLY A 66 26.28 11.01 42.80
C GLY A 66 25.63 12.31 42.28
N GLN A 67 24.80 12.97 43.10
CA GLN A 67 24.06 14.24 42.86
C GLN A 67 24.83 15.50 43.33
N LYS A 68 24.58 16.66 42.67
CA LYS A 68 24.12 17.99 43.19
C LYS A 68 24.46 19.11 42.17
N ALA A 69 23.49 19.88 41.64
CA ALA A 69 22.91 21.16 42.15
C ALA A 69 23.98 22.26 42.29
N THR A 70 23.88 23.54 41.88
CA THR A 70 22.86 24.48 41.35
C THR A 70 23.66 25.74 40.94
N ASP A 71 23.20 26.55 39.97
CA ASP A 71 22.88 27.99 40.14
C ASP A 71 22.87 28.82 38.84
N GLU A 72 21.95 29.78 38.86
CA GLU A 72 21.56 30.74 37.83
C GLU A 72 22.57 31.91 37.69
N LYS A 73 22.69 32.53 36.51
CA LYS A 73 22.14 33.88 36.16
C LYS A 73 22.83 34.59 34.96
N LYS A 74 21.95 35.03 34.04
CA LYS A 74 21.82 36.37 33.40
C LYS A 74 22.59 36.77 32.12
N MET A 75 21.77 37.23 31.15
CA MET A 75 21.91 38.34 30.17
C MET A 75 22.99 38.20 29.07
N GLU A 76 22.78 38.56 27.79
CA GLU A 76 22.06 39.68 27.13
C GLU A 76 21.49 39.20 25.76
N GLN A 77 20.25 39.48 25.38
CA GLN A 77 19.73 40.64 24.61
C GLN A 77 20.43 41.00 23.28
N SER A 78 19.71 40.82 22.19
CA SER A 78 19.61 41.84 21.12
C SER A 78 18.28 41.72 20.37
N ALA A 79 17.59 42.85 20.27
CA ALA A 79 16.23 43.02 19.79
C ALA A 79 16.15 43.23 18.26
N SER A 80 14.98 43.01 17.68
CA SER A 80 14.25 44.07 16.97
C SER A 80 12.77 43.71 16.83
N LYS A 81 11.92 44.70 17.08
CA LYS A 81 10.46 44.67 17.18
C LYS A 81 9.96 45.81 16.30
N THR A 82 8.95 45.57 15.47
CA THR A 82 8.16 46.61 14.77
C THR A 82 6.70 46.24 15.02
N GLN A 83 6.10 46.73 16.11
CA GLN A 83 5.24 47.92 16.22
C GLN A 83 3.90 47.82 15.46
N GLU A 84 2.87 47.48 16.23
CA GLU A 84 1.46 47.87 16.05
C GLU A 84 1.26 49.34 16.46
N SER A 85 0.38 50.04 15.73
CA SER A 85 -0.30 51.23 16.23
C SER A 85 -1.79 51.11 15.94
N ALA A 86 -2.59 51.11 16.99
CA ALA A 86 -4.03 51.33 16.96
C ALA A 86 -4.34 52.83 17.01
N VAL A 87 -5.30 53.29 16.20
CA VAL A 87 -6.15 54.44 16.53
C VAL A 87 -7.56 54.14 16.05
N ALA A 88 -8.52 54.39 16.94
CA ALA A 88 -9.94 54.15 16.80
C ALA A 88 -10.66 55.29 16.07
N GLY A 89 -11.74 54.92 15.36
CA GLY A 89 -13.04 55.58 15.40
C GLY A 89 -13.29 56.75 14.44
N ALA A 90 -14.10 56.51 13.40
CA ALA A 90 -15.30 57.30 13.11
C ALA A 90 -16.13 56.61 12.02
N GLU A 91 -17.41 56.39 12.33
CA GLU A 91 -18.44 55.82 11.48
C GLU A 91 -18.86 56.79 10.38
N THR A 92 -19.23 56.28 9.20
CA THR A 92 -20.41 56.74 8.43
C THR A 92 -20.62 55.87 7.18
N GLY A 93 -21.82 55.28 7.07
CA GLY A 93 -22.61 55.29 5.84
C GLY A 93 -22.21 54.38 4.67
N THR A 94 -22.94 53.26 4.57
CA THR A 94 -23.70 52.86 3.37
C THR A 94 -22.92 52.61 2.07
N SER A 95 -22.73 51.32 1.74
CA SER A 95 -23.46 50.69 0.63
C SER A 95 -22.99 49.26 0.46
N GLY A 96 -23.94 48.33 0.59
CA GLY A 96 -23.72 46.91 0.41
C GLY A 96 -23.24 46.59 -1.00
N THR A 97 -22.12 45.87 -1.06
CA THR A 97 -21.91 44.88 -2.11
C THR A 97 -21.43 43.64 -1.39
N SER A 98 -22.40 42.81 -0.99
CA SER A 98 -22.15 41.44 -0.60
C SER A 98 -21.52 40.75 -1.81
N PHE A 99 -20.18 40.67 -1.83
CA PHE A 99 -19.53 39.59 -2.55
C PHE A 99 -19.89 38.32 -1.78
N THR A 100 -21.04 37.76 -2.14
CA THR A 100 -21.36 36.37 -1.84
C THR A 100 -20.30 35.56 -2.57
N SER A 101 -19.25 35.19 -1.83
CA SER A 101 -18.43 34.04 -2.20
C SER A 101 -19.40 32.94 -2.58
N PRO A 102 -19.27 32.30 -3.76
CA PRO A 102 -20.14 31.19 -4.11
C PRO A 102 -19.97 30.17 -3.00
N CYS A 103 -21.04 29.96 -2.23
CA CYS A 103 -21.09 28.90 -1.25
C CYS A 103 -20.95 27.62 -2.07
N VAL A 104 -19.73 27.06 -2.14
CA VAL A 104 -19.56 25.70 -2.60
C VAL A 104 -20.38 24.89 -1.64
N ASP A 105 -21.48 24.31 -2.13
CA ASP A 105 -22.29 23.38 -1.37
C ASP A 105 -21.32 22.32 -0.82
N GLY A 106 -21.11 22.32 0.49
CA GLY A 106 -20.15 21.43 1.17
C GLY A 106 -20.43 19.95 0.90
N SER A 107 -21.64 19.65 0.40
CA SER A 107 -22.08 18.33 -0.04
C SER A 107 -21.36 17.83 -1.31
N GLN A 108 -20.66 18.71 -2.04
CA GLN A 108 -20.11 18.44 -3.37
C GLN A 108 -18.58 18.45 -3.49
N GLU A 109 -17.84 18.84 -2.44
CA GLU A 109 -16.38 19.04 -2.50
C GLU A 109 -15.60 17.79 -2.93
N TRP A 110 -16.04 16.61 -2.46
CA TRP A 110 -15.44 15.32 -2.81
C TRP A 110 -15.57 15.00 -4.32
N GLN A 111 -16.50 15.61 -5.05
CA GLN A 111 -16.65 15.38 -6.50
C GLN A 111 -15.46 15.90 -7.29
N TYR A 112 -14.89 17.05 -6.91
CA TYR A 112 -13.67 17.55 -7.53
C TYR A 112 -12.48 16.64 -7.23
N GLY A 113 -12.41 16.13 -6.00
CA GLY A 113 -11.45 15.09 -5.63
C GLY A 113 -11.61 13.83 -6.48
N LEU A 114 -12.86 13.40 -6.75
CA LEU A 114 -13.13 12.26 -7.63
C LEU A 114 -12.65 12.54 -9.06
N LYS A 115 -12.96 13.70 -9.64
CA LYS A 115 -12.48 14.07 -10.98
C LYS A 115 -10.95 14.10 -11.06
N SER A 116 -10.30 14.64 -10.03
CA SER A 116 -8.84 14.62 -9.92
C SER A 116 -8.30 13.19 -9.87
N MET A 117 -8.93 12.32 -9.09
CA MET A 117 -8.54 10.90 -9.02
C MET A 117 -8.74 10.17 -10.35
N GLN A 118 -9.86 10.38 -11.03
CA GLN A 118 -10.09 9.83 -12.38
C GLN A 118 -8.98 10.24 -13.35
N ALA A 119 -8.61 11.52 -13.37
CA ALA A 119 -7.51 12.00 -14.21
C ALA A 119 -6.17 11.32 -13.88
N ARG A 120 -5.88 11.05 -12.59
CA ARG A 120 -4.68 10.31 -12.16
C ARG A 120 -4.68 8.86 -12.63
N PHE A 121 -5.83 8.20 -12.64
CA PHE A 121 -5.96 6.86 -13.21
C PHE A 121 -5.70 6.87 -14.71
N LEU A 122 -6.26 7.83 -15.45
CA LEU A 122 -6.01 7.97 -16.89
C LEU A 122 -4.54 8.25 -17.20
N GLU A 123 -3.91 9.18 -16.48
CA GLU A 123 -2.47 9.50 -16.59
C GLU A 123 -1.62 8.24 -16.38
N THR A 124 -1.90 7.50 -15.30
CA THR A 124 -1.18 6.27 -14.97
C THR A 124 -1.43 5.17 -15.99
N GLY A 125 -2.66 5.05 -16.50
CA GLY A 125 -3.03 4.10 -17.56
C GLY A 125 -2.25 4.35 -18.84
N ILE A 126 -2.15 5.61 -19.28
CA ILE A 126 -1.34 6.00 -20.45
C ILE A 126 0.13 5.64 -20.24
N ASP A 127 0.68 5.96 -19.07
CA ASP A 127 2.08 5.66 -18.77
C ASP A 127 2.37 4.15 -18.73
N LEU A 128 1.42 3.35 -18.23
CA LEU A 128 1.53 1.90 -18.18
C LEU A 128 1.28 1.26 -19.54
N LEU A 129 0.49 1.87 -20.42
CA LEU A 129 0.19 1.35 -21.76
C LEU A 129 1.46 1.17 -22.60
N ALA A 130 2.46 2.03 -22.39
CA ALA A 130 3.77 1.93 -23.03
C ALA A 130 4.66 0.80 -22.46
N ILE A 131 4.27 0.18 -21.34
CA ILE A 131 5.07 -0.80 -20.59
C ILE A 131 4.38 -2.18 -20.59
N ASP A 132 3.12 -2.22 -20.16
CA ASP A 132 2.29 -3.41 -20.03
C ASP A 132 0.82 -3.05 -20.33
N VAL A 133 0.36 -3.53 -21.49
CA VAL A 133 -1.00 -3.29 -22.00
C VAL A 133 -2.06 -3.90 -21.08
N LEU A 134 -1.79 -5.04 -20.45
CA LEU A 134 -2.77 -5.72 -19.59
C LEU A 134 -2.96 -4.96 -18.28
N ILE A 135 -1.89 -4.47 -17.67
CA ILE A 135 -1.99 -3.62 -16.49
C ILE A 135 -2.70 -2.30 -16.83
N ALA A 136 -2.37 -1.70 -17.97
CA ALA A 136 -3.03 -0.46 -18.41
C ALA A 136 -4.55 -0.65 -18.62
N GLN A 137 -4.96 -1.75 -19.26
CA GLN A 137 -6.37 -2.10 -19.42
C GLN A 137 -7.07 -2.24 -18.05
N GLU A 138 -6.45 -2.92 -17.10
CA GLU A 138 -7.02 -3.02 -15.74
C GLU A 138 -7.13 -1.66 -15.06
N ILE A 139 -6.18 -0.73 -15.25
CA ILE A 139 -6.27 0.63 -14.72
C ILE A 139 -7.43 1.42 -15.36
N PHE A 140 -7.66 1.30 -16.66
CA PHE A 140 -8.80 1.96 -17.32
C PHE A 140 -10.15 1.40 -16.86
N GLU A 141 -10.26 0.09 -16.63
CA GLU A 141 -11.47 -0.49 -16.04
C GLU A 141 -11.70 0.01 -14.60
N LEU A 142 -10.65 0.13 -13.79
CA LEU A 142 -10.76 0.70 -12.44
C LEU A 142 -11.16 2.18 -12.46
N GLU A 143 -10.72 2.96 -13.44
CA GLU A 143 -11.18 4.34 -13.63
C GLU A 143 -12.70 4.38 -13.90
N ARG A 144 -13.18 3.50 -14.78
CA ARG A 144 -14.60 3.40 -15.09
C ARG A 144 -15.44 3.05 -13.86
N VAL A 145 -14.94 2.15 -13.01
CA VAL A 145 -15.55 1.82 -11.71
C VAL A 145 -15.56 3.04 -10.78
N LEU A 146 -14.47 3.81 -10.71
CA LEU A 146 -14.45 5.04 -9.90
C LEU A 146 -15.48 6.06 -10.39
N SER A 147 -15.75 6.13 -11.69
CA SER A 147 -16.78 7.02 -12.24
C SER A 147 -18.18 6.76 -11.65
N GLU A 148 -18.45 5.54 -11.19
CA GLU A 148 -19.71 5.15 -10.56
C GLU A 148 -19.94 5.78 -9.19
N ILE A 149 -18.87 6.17 -8.50
CA ILE A 149 -18.95 6.88 -7.22
C ILE A 149 -19.69 8.22 -7.39
N GLY A 150 -19.52 8.85 -8.55
CA GLY A 150 -20.15 10.13 -8.88
C GLY A 150 -21.64 10.03 -9.23
N ARG A 151 -22.15 8.83 -9.51
CA ARG A 151 -23.52 8.62 -10.00
C ARG A 151 -24.51 8.43 -8.85
N ASP A 152 -25.66 9.07 -8.98
CA ASP A 152 -26.78 8.85 -8.07
C ASP A 152 -27.52 7.55 -8.42
N GLU A 153 -28.24 6.96 -7.46
CA GLU A 153 -28.93 5.67 -7.65
C GLU A 153 -29.92 5.70 -8.85
N ALA A 154 -30.56 6.84 -9.10
CA ALA A 154 -31.43 7.04 -10.25
C ALA A 154 -30.68 7.01 -11.60
N GLU A 155 -29.41 7.40 -11.62
CA GLU A 155 -28.55 7.31 -12.80
C GLU A 155 -28.03 5.89 -13.00
N LYS A 156 -27.77 5.16 -11.91
CA LYS A 156 -27.38 3.74 -11.95
C LYS A 156 -28.50 2.86 -12.51
N GLU A 157 -29.75 3.12 -12.09
CA GLU A 157 -30.94 2.42 -12.59
C GLU A 157 -31.15 2.66 -14.09
N LYS A 158 -31.03 3.92 -14.55
CA LYS A 158 -31.12 4.27 -15.98
C LYS A 158 -30.01 3.68 -16.84
N ALA A 159 -28.82 3.49 -16.28
CA ALA A 159 -27.70 2.90 -16.98
C ALA A 159 -27.83 1.37 -17.17
N GLY A 160 -28.87 0.74 -16.61
CA GLY A 160 -29.08 -0.71 -16.71
C GLY A 160 -27.96 -1.53 -16.06
N ILE A 161 -27.19 -0.93 -15.15
CA ILE A 161 -26.09 -1.59 -14.44
C ILE A 161 -26.71 -2.43 -13.33
N GLY A 162 -27.07 -3.67 -13.67
CA GLY A 162 -27.54 -4.66 -12.71
C GLY A 162 -26.44 -5.07 -11.73
N TRP A 163 -26.84 -5.31 -10.48
CA TRP A 163 -26.09 -5.80 -9.31
C TRP A 163 -25.09 -6.97 -9.52
N GLU A 164 -24.94 -7.54 -10.71
CA GLU A 164 -24.09 -8.69 -10.98
C GLU A 164 -22.61 -8.33 -11.23
N ASP A 165 -22.30 -7.09 -11.61
CA ASP A 165 -20.92 -6.66 -11.91
C ASP A 165 -20.11 -6.18 -10.70
N GLU A 166 -20.76 -5.85 -9.57
CA GLU A 166 -20.08 -5.47 -8.31
C GLU A 166 -19.22 -6.62 -7.75
N LYS A 167 -19.52 -7.87 -8.14
CA LYS A 167 -18.73 -9.07 -7.80
C LYS A 167 -17.41 -9.22 -8.57
N LYS A 168 -17.11 -8.39 -9.58
CA LYS A 168 -15.95 -8.61 -10.47
C LYS A 168 -14.77 -7.65 -10.27
N ILE A 169 -14.92 -6.57 -9.51
CA ILE A 169 -13.84 -5.57 -9.36
C ILE A 169 -12.64 -6.18 -8.61
N CYS A 170 -12.91 -6.95 -7.57
CA CYS A 170 -11.87 -7.61 -6.77
C CYS A 170 -11.93 -9.13 -7.00
N ARG A 171 -10.86 -9.71 -7.56
CA ARG A 171 -10.76 -11.17 -7.68
C ARG A 171 -10.54 -11.74 -6.28
N THR A 172 -11.18 -12.84 -5.90
CA THR A 172 -10.89 -13.45 -4.59
C THR A 172 -9.42 -13.85 -4.51
N CYS A 173 -8.76 -13.51 -3.41
CA CYS A 173 -7.41 -13.95 -3.10
C CYS A 173 -7.32 -14.36 -1.62
N SER A 174 -6.23 -15.00 -1.23
CA SER A 174 -6.05 -15.52 0.14
C SER A 174 -6.32 -14.49 1.24
N GLY A 175 -6.06 -13.20 0.95
CA GLY A 175 -6.30 -12.10 1.86
C GLY A 175 -7.54 -11.23 1.58
N ILE A 176 -8.30 -11.51 0.52
CA ILE A 176 -9.48 -10.72 0.11
C ILE A 176 -10.59 -11.67 -0.36
N SER A 177 -11.60 -11.87 0.50
CA SER A 177 -12.82 -12.57 0.11
C SER A 177 -13.77 -11.62 -0.64
N ALA A 178 -14.69 -12.18 -1.43
CA ALA A 178 -15.67 -11.39 -2.18
C ALA A 178 -16.56 -10.54 -1.26
N GLU A 179 -16.84 -11.04 -0.07
CA GLU A 179 -17.65 -10.38 0.96
C GLU A 179 -16.95 -9.16 1.57
N ARG A 180 -15.62 -9.25 1.77
CA ARG A 180 -14.80 -8.21 2.41
C ARG A 180 -14.09 -7.29 1.41
N ALA A 181 -14.33 -7.48 0.11
CA ALA A 181 -13.65 -6.72 -0.95
C ALA A 181 -13.86 -5.19 -0.85
N GLY A 182 -14.96 -4.74 -0.24
CA GLY A 182 -15.25 -3.32 -0.01
C GLY A 182 -14.84 -2.76 1.35
N GLU A 183 -14.15 -3.56 2.18
CA GLU A 183 -13.67 -3.12 3.48
C GLU A 183 -12.35 -2.35 3.35
N ALA A 184 -12.13 -1.41 4.27
CA ALA A 184 -10.86 -0.70 4.40
C ALA A 184 -9.81 -1.66 4.95
N MET A 185 -9.04 -2.28 4.06
CA MET A 185 -8.04 -3.28 4.44
C MET A 185 -6.62 -2.69 4.44
N PRO A 186 -5.69 -3.23 5.26
CA PRO A 186 -4.29 -2.84 5.21
C PRO A 186 -3.63 -3.27 3.89
N ASP A 187 -2.42 -2.81 3.64
CA ASP A 187 -1.66 -3.25 2.46
C ASP A 187 -1.25 -4.72 2.60
N CYS A 188 -1.19 -5.44 1.47
CA CYS A 188 -0.76 -6.84 1.48
C CYS A 188 0.72 -7.00 1.82
N PHE A 189 1.54 -6.01 1.47
CA PHE A 189 2.93 -5.85 1.87
C PHE A 189 3.37 -4.40 1.63
N GLU A 190 4.46 -4.01 2.28
CA GLU A 190 5.08 -2.69 2.13
C GLU A 190 5.86 -2.58 0.82
N VAL A 191 5.57 -1.56 0.01
CA VAL A 191 6.32 -1.29 -1.22
C VAL A 191 7.56 -0.46 -0.87
N THR A 192 8.70 -1.13 -0.77
CA THR A 192 10.00 -0.52 -0.51
C THR A 192 10.84 -0.33 -1.79
N GLY A 193 11.98 0.36 -1.67
CA GLY A 193 12.93 0.56 -2.78
C GLY A 193 13.49 -0.74 -3.39
N PHE A 194 13.42 -1.87 -2.69
CA PHE A 194 13.73 -3.19 -3.25
C PHE A 194 12.78 -3.54 -4.41
N HIS A 195 11.48 -3.31 -4.24
CA HIS A 195 10.49 -3.60 -5.27
C HIS A 195 10.64 -2.67 -6.49
N ALA A 196 11.00 -1.41 -6.25
CA ALA A 196 11.26 -0.43 -7.30
C ALA A 196 12.46 -0.79 -8.20
N GLN A 197 13.44 -1.53 -7.68
CA GLN A 197 14.62 -2.00 -8.43
C GLN A 197 14.37 -3.32 -9.18
N SER A 198 13.20 -3.94 -9.01
CA SER A 198 12.86 -5.17 -9.73
C SER A 198 12.61 -4.90 -11.23
N PRO A 199 12.65 -5.93 -12.10
CA PRO A 199 12.36 -5.76 -13.53
C PRO A 199 10.99 -5.12 -13.82
N ARG A 200 10.04 -5.29 -12.90
CA ARG A 200 8.67 -4.74 -12.97
C ARG A 200 8.45 -3.58 -12.00
N GLY A 201 9.54 -2.96 -11.54
CA GLY A 201 9.51 -1.95 -10.49
C GLY A 201 8.75 -0.69 -10.90
N ARG A 202 8.79 -0.32 -12.18
CA ARG A 202 8.07 0.85 -12.70
C ARG A 202 6.56 0.65 -12.61
N GLU A 203 6.05 -0.52 -12.97
CA GLU A 203 4.64 -0.86 -12.83
C GLU A 203 4.23 -0.90 -11.35
N ILE A 204 5.01 -1.56 -10.50
CA ILE A 204 4.74 -1.64 -9.05
C ILE A 204 4.63 -0.24 -8.43
N VAL A 205 5.57 0.65 -8.73
CA VAL A 205 5.59 2.02 -8.18
C VAL A 205 4.39 2.82 -8.66
N LYS A 206 4.01 2.74 -9.95
CA LYS A 206 2.83 3.43 -10.48
C LYS A 206 1.54 2.95 -9.84
N LEU A 207 1.37 1.64 -9.69
CA LEU A 207 0.23 1.05 -8.99
C LEU A 207 0.18 1.46 -7.52
N HIS A 208 1.35 1.50 -6.85
CA HIS A 208 1.45 1.91 -5.45
C HIS A 208 1.09 3.39 -5.25
N ILE A 209 1.56 4.27 -6.14
CA ILE A 209 1.20 5.70 -6.11
C ILE A 209 -0.31 5.87 -6.23
N LEU A 210 -0.96 5.21 -7.20
CA LEU A 210 -2.42 5.24 -7.31
C LEU A 210 -3.11 4.73 -6.05
N ARG A 211 -2.63 3.62 -5.48
CA ARG A 211 -3.18 3.06 -4.23
C ARG A 211 -3.13 4.08 -3.10
N CYS A 212 -1.99 4.72 -2.89
CA CYS A 212 -1.82 5.73 -1.83
C CYS A 212 -2.72 6.95 -2.06
N LYS A 213 -2.75 7.48 -3.30
CA LYS A 213 -3.57 8.63 -3.66
C LYS A 213 -5.07 8.35 -3.48
N LEU A 214 -5.51 7.15 -3.84
CA LEU A 214 -6.90 6.75 -3.65
C LEU A 214 -7.25 6.54 -2.17
N ARG A 215 -6.33 6.03 -1.35
CA ARG A 215 -6.51 5.95 0.11
C ARG A 215 -6.65 7.33 0.74
N GLU A 216 -5.79 8.28 0.35
CA GLU A 216 -5.89 9.68 0.79
C GLU A 216 -7.25 10.27 0.43
N PHE A 217 -7.67 10.13 -0.83
CA PHE A 217 -8.97 10.61 -1.29
C PHE A 217 -10.16 9.95 -0.57
N ALA A 218 -10.10 8.64 -0.31
CA ALA A 218 -11.20 7.89 0.30
C ALA A 218 -11.58 8.37 1.71
N ILE A 219 -10.69 9.07 2.41
CA ILE A 219 -10.99 9.70 3.71
C ILE A 219 -12.07 10.76 3.57
N HIS A 220 -12.11 11.46 2.43
CA HIS A 220 -13.04 12.55 2.14
C HIS A 220 -14.34 12.09 1.48
N LEU A 221 -14.47 10.79 1.17
CA LEU A 221 -15.70 10.25 0.61
C LEU A 221 -16.78 10.07 1.68
N PRO A 222 -18.06 10.25 1.34
CA PRO A 222 -19.18 9.78 2.15
C PRO A 222 -19.11 8.27 2.43
N ASP A 223 -19.61 7.81 3.58
CA ASP A 223 -19.48 6.41 4.01
C ASP A 223 -20.09 5.41 3.03
N GLU A 224 -21.25 5.75 2.46
CA GLU A 224 -21.92 4.94 1.45
C GLU A 224 -21.10 4.77 0.16
N LYS A 225 -20.17 5.70 -0.10
CA LYS A 225 -19.30 5.72 -1.28
C LYS A 225 -17.93 5.10 -1.04
N LYS A 226 -17.52 4.93 0.22
CA LYS A 226 -16.22 4.34 0.58
C LYS A 226 -16.08 2.89 0.13
N ARG A 227 -17.18 2.14 0.05
CA ARG A 227 -17.19 0.72 -0.36
C ARG A 227 -16.54 0.53 -1.74
N THR A 228 -16.96 1.32 -2.73
CA THR A 228 -16.42 1.24 -4.10
C THR A 228 -14.96 1.66 -4.16
N ALA A 229 -14.58 2.74 -3.46
CA ALA A 229 -13.18 3.17 -3.39
C ALA A 229 -12.29 2.08 -2.77
N ASN A 230 -12.75 1.43 -1.71
CA ASN A 230 -12.05 0.31 -1.09
C ASN A 230 -11.90 -0.89 -2.04
N GLN A 231 -12.92 -1.24 -2.82
CA GLN A 231 -12.81 -2.29 -3.84
C GLN A 231 -11.69 -2.01 -4.84
N VAL A 232 -11.59 -0.76 -5.30
CA VAL A 232 -10.52 -0.33 -6.22
C VAL A 232 -9.14 -0.36 -5.54
N ILE A 233 -9.02 0.13 -4.31
CA ILE A 233 -7.77 0.06 -3.50
C ILE A 233 -7.30 -1.39 -3.32
N ASN A 234 -8.26 -2.27 -3.02
CA ASN A 234 -8.00 -3.68 -2.80
C ASN A 234 -7.60 -4.38 -4.09
N ARG A 235 -8.19 -4.00 -5.23
CA ARG A 235 -7.77 -4.49 -6.55
C ARG A 235 -6.37 -4.00 -6.92
N LEU A 236 -6.04 -2.74 -6.69
CA LEU A 236 -4.66 -2.24 -6.88
C LEU A 236 -3.64 -3.01 -6.05
N SER A 237 -4.01 -3.37 -4.81
CA SER A 237 -3.16 -4.21 -3.95
C SER A 237 -2.91 -5.60 -4.55
N GLN A 238 -3.92 -6.20 -5.19
CA GLN A 238 -3.75 -7.48 -5.89
C GLN A 238 -2.87 -7.33 -7.12
N MET A 239 -3.07 -6.27 -7.92
CA MET A 239 -2.24 -6.00 -9.09
C MET A 239 -0.77 -5.85 -8.70
N ILE A 240 -0.47 -5.18 -7.58
CA ILE A 240 0.90 -5.06 -7.06
C ILE A 240 1.48 -6.44 -6.68
N CYS A 241 0.71 -7.28 -5.98
CA CYS A 241 1.15 -8.65 -5.63
C CYS A 241 1.44 -9.49 -6.88
N GLN A 242 0.55 -9.43 -7.88
CA GLN A 242 0.67 -10.18 -9.13
C GLN A 242 1.87 -9.70 -9.96
N THR A 243 2.07 -8.37 -10.03
CA THR A 243 3.18 -7.75 -10.76
C THR A 243 4.53 -8.14 -10.16
N PHE A 244 4.63 -8.24 -8.84
CA PHE A 244 5.86 -8.68 -8.18
C PHE A 244 6.13 -10.19 -8.35
N GLY A 245 5.13 -10.99 -8.75
CA GLY A 245 5.26 -12.45 -8.94
C GLY A 245 4.68 -13.29 -7.80
N GLY A 246 3.96 -12.67 -6.86
CA GLY A 246 3.23 -13.39 -5.83
C GLY A 246 1.98 -14.08 -6.42
N LYS A 247 1.97 -15.42 -6.48
CA LYS A 247 0.76 -16.21 -6.81
C LYS A 247 -0.26 -16.24 -5.66
N ILE A 248 0.17 -15.87 -4.46
CA ILE A 248 -0.59 -15.93 -3.22
C ILE A 248 -0.51 -14.55 -2.56
N CYS A 249 -1.66 -14.03 -2.16
CA CYS A 249 -1.74 -12.78 -1.40
C CYS A 249 -1.09 -12.99 -0.04
N GLN A 250 -0.11 -12.15 0.33
CA GLN A 250 0.66 -12.27 1.58
C GLN A 250 -0.09 -11.78 2.83
N LYS A 251 -1.39 -11.46 2.69
CA LYS A 251 -2.26 -11.17 3.83
C LYS A 251 -2.61 -12.48 4.53
N ASN A 252 -2.19 -12.58 5.79
CA ASN A 252 -2.66 -13.59 6.73
C ASN A 252 -4.08 -13.27 7.20
#